data_AF-A0A3L8BLT5-F1
#
_entry.id   AF-A0A3L8BLT5-F1
#
_cell.length_a   1.000
_cell.length_b   1.000
_cell.length_c   1.000
_cell.angle_alpha   90.00
_cell.angle_beta   90.00
_cell.angle_gamma   90.00
#
_symmetry.space_group_name_H-M   'P 1'
#
loop_
_entity.id
_entity.type
_entity.pdbx_description
1 polymer ?
#
loop_
_entity_poly.entity_id
_entity_poly.type
_entity_poly.pdbx_seq_one_letter_code
_entity_poly.pdbx_strand_id
1 'polypeptide(L)'
;MNKSDIPDYVKEAFKGGQFEIITIPAGTGLYKLSQYPIVNEARGNSVSPWWSPVRPFREDKLGAVGRYKEAELNGISFEAMVRFASAVRVDWNGLDNYQEISLTKEVEAVWGQFEPQPAYSPAEKGKRVEQMIKNIEAKIKIQEKGHYVPEVLGGIEAYQFWIPNLKKEDLRTCSTIPTKDNKGLAVALGLA
;
A
#
# COMPACT_ATOMS: atom_id res chain seq x y z
N MET A 1 -13.59 -9.57 -16.22
CA MET A 1 -13.84 -10.01 -14.83
C MET A 1 -15.31 -9.81 -14.50
N ASN A 2 -16.00 -10.79 -13.91
CA ASN A 2 -17.38 -10.59 -13.43
C ASN A 2 -17.42 -10.31 -11.93
N LYS A 3 -18.47 -9.62 -11.46
CA LYS A 3 -18.66 -9.30 -10.03
C LYS A 3 -18.77 -10.56 -9.15
N SER A 4 -19.28 -11.66 -9.71
CA SER A 4 -19.35 -12.97 -9.04
C SER A 4 -17.98 -13.58 -8.75
N ASP A 5 -16.96 -13.21 -9.53
CA ASP A 5 -15.63 -13.82 -9.48
C ASP A 5 -14.73 -13.13 -8.44
N ILE A 6 -15.19 -12.00 -7.90
CA ILE A 6 -14.48 -11.23 -6.88
C ILE A 6 -14.72 -11.89 -5.51
N PRO A 7 -13.68 -12.29 -4.78
CA PRO A 7 -13.82 -12.85 -3.44
C PRO A 7 -14.47 -11.89 -2.45
N ASP A 8 -15.20 -12.39 -1.47
CA ASP A 8 -15.92 -11.53 -0.51
C ASP A 8 -14.98 -10.64 0.31
N TYR A 9 -13.82 -11.16 0.74
CA TYR A 9 -12.81 -10.36 1.43
C TYR A 9 -12.29 -9.18 0.58
N VAL A 10 -12.34 -9.27 -0.74
CA VAL A 10 -11.96 -8.18 -1.64
C VAL A 10 -13.06 -7.13 -1.67
N LYS A 11 -14.33 -7.56 -1.73
CA LYS A 11 -15.48 -6.65 -1.69
C LYS A 11 -15.50 -5.86 -0.38
N GLU A 12 -15.26 -6.54 0.75
CA GLU A 12 -15.22 -5.94 2.09
C GLU A 12 -14.03 -5.00 2.30
N ALA A 13 -12.97 -5.12 1.51
CA ALA A 13 -11.82 -4.21 1.58
C ALA A 13 -12.10 -2.84 0.95
N PHE A 14 -13.21 -2.70 0.21
CA PHE A 14 -13.63 -1.44 -0.38
C PHE A 14 -14.77 -0.80 0.43
N LYS A 15 -14.73 0.52 0.55
CA LYS A 15 -15.62 1.28 1.41
C LYS A 15 -17.09 0.99 1.11
N GLY A 16 -17.81 0.42 2.08
CA GLY A 16 -19.22 0.02 1.93
C GLY A 16 -19.46 -0.99 0.81
N GLY A 17 -18.46 -1.77 0.41
CA GLY A 17 -18.53 -2.70 -0.71
C GLY A 17 -18.62 -2.03 -2.08
N GLN A 18 -18.30 -0.73 -2.19
CA GLN A 18 -18.39 0.03 -3.43
C GLN A 18 -17.08 -0.05 -4.22
N PHE A 19 -17.17 -0.59 -5.43
CA PHE A 19 -16.04 -0.72 -6.34
C PHE A 19 -16.49 -0.71 -7.80
N GLU A 20 -15.53 -0.47 -8.69
CA GLU A 20 -15.69 -0.58 -10.13
C GLU A 20 -14.76 -1.66 -10.68
N ILE A 21 -15.20 -2.37 -11.71
CA ILE A 21 -14.31 -3.20 -12.54
C ILE A 21 -13.81 -2.34 -13.67
N ILE A 22 -12.50 -2.24 -13.80
CA ILE A 22 -11.84 -1.30 -14.71
C ILE A 22 -10.73 -2.01 -15.48
N THR A 23 -10.35 -1.43 -16.62
CA THR A 23 -9.13 -1.80 -17.34
C THR A 23 -8.05 -0.77 -17.05
N ILE A 24 -6.89 -1.23 -16.57
CA ILE A 24 -5.70 -0.41 -16.36
C ILE A 24 -4.83 -0.51 -17.62
N PRO A 25 -4.46 0.62 -18.25
CA PRO A 25 -3.61 0.60 -19.44
C PRO A 25 -2.21 0.04 -19.18
N ALA A 26 -1.62 -0.55 -20.21
CA ALA A 26 -0.20 -0.88 -20.23
C ALA A 26 0.67 0.36 -19.94
N GLY A 27 1.82 0.16 -19.30
CA GLY A 27 2.72 1.22 -18.87
C GLY A 27 2.29 1.95 -17.60
N THR A 28 1.12 1.64 -17.02
CA THR A 28 0.72 2.22 -15.74
C THR A 28 1.68 1.78 -14.64
N GLY A 29 2.21 2.76 -13.89
CA GLY A 29 3.04 2.55 -12.72
C GLY A 29 2.20 2.27 -11.48
N LEU A 30 2.49 1.17 -10.78
CA LEU A 30 1.84 0.75 -9.56
C LEU A 30 2.87 0.62 -8.44
N TYR A 31 2.50 0.99 -7.22
CA TYR A 31 3.37 0.88 -6.06
C TYR A 31 2.67 0.25 -4.87
N LYS A 32 3.49 -0.22 -3.94
CA LYS A 32 3.11 -0.53 -2.56
C LYS A 32 4.31 -0.43 -1.65
N LEU A 33 4.05 -0.25 -0.35
CA LEU A 33 5.06 -0.46 0.67
C LEU A 33 4.88 -1.85 1.27
N SER A 34 5.99 -2.57 1.49
CA SER A 34 5.96 -3.91 2.05
C SER A 34 7.32 -4.35 2.61
N GLN A 35 7.29 -5.03 3.76
CA GLN A 35 8.45 -5.76 4.29
C GLN A 35 8.77 -7.04 3.50
N TYR A 36 7.81 -7.54 2.72
CA TYR A 36 7.96 -8.73 1.89
C TYR A 36 8.18 -8.39 0.41
N PRO A 37 8.93 -9.22 -0.34
CA PRO A 37 9.03 -9.12 -1.79
C PRO A 37 7.66 -9.17 -2.48
N ILE A 38 7.47 -8.37 -3.53
CA ILE A 38 6.22 -8.35 -4.31
C ILE A 38 6.01 -9.59 -5.19
N VAL A 39 7.09 -10.27 -5.58
CA VAL A 39 7.06 -11.52 -6.33
C VAL A 39 7.27 -12.68 -5.37
N ASN A 40 6.34 -13.63 -5.38
CA ASN A 40 6.47 -14.90 -4.67
C ASN A 40 6.90 -15.99 -5.65
N GLU A 41 8.20 -16.29 -5.68
CA GLU A 41 8.79 -17.31 -6.56
C GLU A 41 8.33 -18.72 -6.18
N ALA A 42 8.18 -19.00 -4.88
CA ALA A 42 7.68 -20.29 -4.39
C ALA A 42 6.24 -20.59 -4.81
N ARG A 43 5.46 -19.56 -5.15
CA ARG A 43 4.09 -19.66 -5.67
C ARG A 43 4.04 -19.33 -7.17
N GLY A 44 4.95 -19.94 -7.93
CA GLY A 44 4.97 -19.86 -9.40
C GLY A 44 5.06 -18.43 -9.92
N ASN A 45 5.94 -17.61 -9.32
CA ASN A 45 6.14 -16.21 -9.68
C ASN A 45 4.88 -15.34 -9.62
N SER A 46 3.97 -15.67 -8.70
CA SER A 46 2.78 -14.84 -8.45
C SER A 46 3.17 -13.49 -7.85
N VAL A 47 2.46 -12.45 -8.23
CA VAL A 47 2.65 -11.08 -7.76
C VAL A 47 1.53 -10.74 -6.79
N SER A 48 1.81 -9.97 -5.74
CA SER A 48 0.76 -9.55 -4.80
C SER A 48 -0.37 -8.82 -5.52
N PRO A 49 -1.65 -8.99 -5.14
CA PRO A 49 -2.77 -8.44 -5.92
C PRO A 49 -3.14 -7.00 -5.58
N TRP A 50 -2.73 -6.47 -4.42
CA TRP A 50 -3.12 -5.15 -3.94
C TRP A 50 -2.08 -4.08 -4.27
N TRP A 51 -2.53 -3.00 -4.91
CA TRP A 51 -1.67 -1.94 -5.45
C TRP A 51 -2.32 -0.56 -5.34
N SER A 52 -1.50 0.48 -5.28
CA SER A 52 -1.91 1.87 -5.45
C SER A 52 -1.20 2.48 -6.67
N PRO A 53 -1.73 3.56 -7.27
CA PRO A 53 -1.12 4.15 -8.46
C PRO A 53 0.10 5.01 -8.10
N VAL A 54 1.18 4.95 -8.88
CA VAL A 54 2.38 5.79 -8.67
C VAL A 54 2.06 7.27 -8.91
N ARG A 55 1.31 7.53 -9.98
CA ARG A 55 0.85 8.87 -10.40
C ARG A 55 -0.65 9.02 -10.11
N PRO A 56 -1.20 10.24 -10.16
CA PRO A 56 -2.65 10.42 -10.04
C PRO A 56 -3.42 9.55 -11.04
N PHE A 57 -4.48 8.91 -10.57
CA PHE A 57 -5.34 8.04 -11.36
C PHE A 57 -6.79 8.17 -10.92
N ARG A 58 -7.65 8.58 -11.85
CA ARG A 58 -9.09 8.83 -11.61
C ARG A 58 -9.33 9.68 -10.37
N GLU A 59 -9.99 9.16 -9.34
CA GLU A 59 -10.29 9.83 -8.08
C GLU A 59 -9.05 10.04 -7.19
N ASP A 60 -8.05 9.16 -7.26
CA ASP A 60 -6.78 9.34 -6.54
C ASP A 60 -5.97 10.44 -7.20
N LYS A 61 -5.99 11.64 -6.62
CA LYS A 61 -5.31 12.82 -7.17
C LYS A 61 -3.83 12.91 -6.81
N LEU A 62 -3.31 12.00 -5.98
CA LEU A 62 -1.96 12.09 -5.44
C LEU A 62 -1.05 10.99 -6.00
N GLY A 63 -1.49 9.73 -5.94
CA GLY A 63 -0.60 8.59 -6.12
C GLY A 63 0.58 8.60 -5.13
N ALA A 64 1.61 7.79 -5.38
CA ALA A 64 2.85 7.80 -4.61
C ALA A 64 3.53 9.17 -4.62
N VAL A 65 3.60 9.82 -5.79
CA VAL A 65 4.30 11.10 -5.97
C VAL A 65 3.70 12.20 -5.10
N GLY A 66 2.37 12.35 -5.11
CA GLY A 66 1.67 13.33 -4.29
C GLY A 66 1.81 13.04 -2.80
N ARG A 67 1.63 11.77 -2.41
CA ARG A 67 1.78 11.35 -1.00
C ARG A 67 3.18 11.57 -0.46
N TYR A 68 4.22 11.35 -1.26
CA TYR A 68 5.59 11.66 -0.86
C TYR A 68 5.77 13.16 -0.58
N LYS A 69 5.29 14.03 -1.49
CA LYS A 69 5.33 15.48 -1.29
C LYS A 69 4.55 15.94 -0.07
N GLU A 70 3.36 15.36 0.16
CA GLU A 70 2.59 15.66 1.37
C GLU A 70 3.33 15.20 2.63
N ALA A 71 4.03 14.06 2.60
CA ALA A 71 4.84 13.61 3.73
C ALA A 71 5.94 14.63 4.06
N GLU A 72 6.66 15.11 3.04
CA GLU A 72 7.68 16.16 3.19
C GLU A 72 7.10 17.47 3.75
N LEU A 73 5.98 17.95 3.19
CA LEU A 73 5.32 19.17 3.62
C LEU A 73 4.85 19.10 5.08
N ASN A 74 4.38 17.93 5.52
CA ASN A 74 3.92 17.71 6.89
C ASN A 74 5.04 17.31 7.86
N GLY A 75 6.28 17.15 7.38
CA GLY A 75 7.41 16.74 8.20
C GLY A 75 7.26 15.32 8.79
N ILE A 76 6.57 14.42 8.10
CA ILE A 76 6.40 13.01 8.49
C ILE A 76 7.10 12.08 7.50
N SER A 77 7.35 10.83 7.90
CA SER A 77 7.91 9.84 6.99
C SER A 77 6.91 9.45 5.89
N PHE A 78 7.43 9.07 4.71
CA PHE A 78 6.59 8.56 3.62
C PHE A 78 5.81 7.30 4.04
N GLU A 79 6.42 6.44 4.85
CA GLU A 79 5.76 5.28 5.46
C GLU A 79 4.53 5.69 6.27
N ALA A 80 4.67 6.70 7.15
CA ALA A 80 3.57 7.22 7.95
C ALA A 80 2.45 7.76 7.05
N MET A 81 2.78 8.53 6.02
CA MET A 81 1.80 9.04 5.05
C MET A 81 1.05 7.91 4.33
N VAL A 82 1.75 6.85 3.93
CA VAL A 82 1.13 5.69 3.29
C VAL A 82 0.22 4.93 4.26
N ARG A 83 0.49 4.91 5.57
CA ARG A 83 -0.43 4.32 6.57
C ARG A 83 -1.74 5.09 6.69
N PHE A 84 -1.73 6.42 6.51
CA PHE A 84 -2.97 7.18 6.38
C PHE A 84 -3.71 6.80 5.09
N ALA A 85 -2.96 6.63 4.01
CA ALA A 85 -3.49 6.39 2.67
C ALA A 85 -3.66 4.92 2.28
N SER A 86 -3.57 3.98 3.23
CA SER A 86 -3.77 2.56 2.97
C SER A 86 -4.32 1.87 4.20
N ALA A 87 -5.23 0.93 4.01
CA ALA A 87 -5.76 0.08 5.07
C ALA A 87 -4.82 -1.12 5.28
N VAL A 88 -3.59 -0.92 5.77
CA VAL A 88 -2.64 -2.02 6.08
C VAL A 88 -2.16 -1.96 7.52
N ARG A 89 -2.59 -2.93 8.34
CA ARG A 89 -2.30 -2.95 9.77
C ARG A 89 -0.81 -3.04 10.09
N VAL A 90 -0.40 -2.41 11.18
CA VAL A 90 0.98 -2.40 11.67
C VAL A 90 1.48 -3.81 11.99
N ASP A 91 0.61 -4.65 12.55
CA ASP A 91 0.93 -6.05 12.86
C ASP A 91 0.94 -6.97 11.62
N TRP A 92 0.49 -6.48 10.45
CA TRP A 92 0.55 -7.23 9.19
C TRP A 92 1.78 -6.89 8.36
N ASN A 93 2.22 -5.63 8.39
CA ASN A 93 3.29 -5.14 7.52
C ASN A 93 4.05 -3.97 8.15
N GLY A 94 5.39 -4.11 8.22
CA GLY A 94 6.30 -3.05 8.64
C GLY A 94 6.45 -1.90 7.64
N LEU A 95 6.05 -2.11 6.37
CA LEU A 95 6.18 -1.14 5.27
C LEU A 95 7.64 -0.73 4.98
N ASP A 96 8.58 -1.65 5.18
CA ASP A 96 10.03 -1.38 5.15
C ASP A 96 10.57 -0.96 3.77
N ASN A 97 9.90 -1.38 2.69
CA ASN A 97 10.37 -1.13 1.32
C ASN A 97 9.26 -0.58 0.44
N TYR A 98 9.55 0.51 -0.26
CA TYR A 98 8.82 0.95 -1.45
C TYR A 98 9.12 0.00 -2.60
N GLN A 99 8.08 -0.56 -3.21
CA GLN A 99 8.18 -1.44 -4.36
C GLN A 99 7.28 -0.93 -5.47
N GLU A 100 7.87 -0.68 -6.64
CA GLU A 100 7.20 -0.15 -7.83
C GLU A 100 7.34 -1.07 -9.02
N ILE A 101 6.25 -1.20 -9.76
CA ILE A 101 6.15 -1.96 -11.01
C ILE A 101 5.55 -1.10 -12.11
N SER A 102 5.85 -1.46 -13.35
CA SER A 102 5.13 -0.98 -14.53
C SER A 102 4.50 -2.14 -15.26
N LEU A 103 3.21 -2.04 -15.57
CA LEU A 103 2.49 -3.07 -16.31
C LEU A 103 3.00 -3.17 -17.76
N THR A 104 3.25 -4.37 -18.27
CA THR A 104 3.65 -4.59 -19.67
C THR A 104 2.47 -4.64 -20.64
N LYS A 105 1.27 -4.91 -20.11
CA LYS A 105 0.02 -5.04 -20.86
C LYS A 105 -1.14 -4.43 -20.08
N GLU A 106 -2.28 -4.28 -20.74
CA GLU A 106 -3.51 -3.91 -20.05
C GLU A 106 -3.98 -5.05 -19.13
N VAL A 107 -4.56 -4.68 -17.98
CA VAL A 107 -5.06 -5.66 -17.00
C VAL A 107 -6.41 -5.21 -16.46
N GLU A 108 -7.30 -6.17 -16.21
CA GLU A 108 -8.54 -5.91 -15.49
C GLU A 108 -8.27 -5.84 -13.98
N ALA A 109 -8.90 -4.89 -13.31
CA ALA A 109 -8.75 -4.66 -11.88
C ALA A 109 -10.08 -4.26 -11.25
N VAL A 110 -10.17 -4.46 -9.94
CA VAL A 110 -11.18 -3.81 -9.11
C VAL A 110 -10.60 -2.53 -8.54
N TRP A 111 -11.32 -1.43 -8.67
CA TRP A 111 -10.91 -0.10 -8.21
C TRP A 111 -11.92 0.47 -7.21
N GLY A 112 -11.43 1.09 -6.15
CA GLY A 112 -12.29 1.74 -5.16
C GLY A 112 -11.52 2.32 -3.98
N GLN A 113 -12.26 3.03 -3.13
CA GLN A 113 -11.74 3.60 -1.90
C GLN A 113 -11.56 2.48 -0.84
N PHE A 114 -10.50 2.55 -0.04
CA PHE A 114 -10.31 1.60 1.06
C PHE A 114 -11.46 1.69 2.09
N GLU A 115 -11.84 0.54 2.65
CA GLU A 115 -12.57 0.51 3.92
C GLU A 115 -11.58 0.83 5.05
N PRO A 116 -11.80 1.92 5.83
CA PRO A 116 -10.94 2.26 6.95
C PRO A 116 -10.91 1.14 8.00
N GLN A 117 -9.77 0.96 8.66
CA GLN A 117 -9.63 -0.09 9.66
C GLN A 117 -8.68 0.30 10.80
N PRO A 118 -8.77 -0.34 11.98
CA PRO A 118 -7.87 -0.02 13.08
C PRO A 118 -6.40 -0.30 12.73
N ALA A 119 -5.49 0.49 13.31
CA ALA A 119 -4.03 0.36 13.15
C ALA A 119 -3.48 -1.03 13.47
N TYR A 120 -4.13 -1.71 14.40
CA TYR A 120 -3.76 -3.03 14.89
C TYR A 120 -4.95 -3.96 14.75
N SER A 121 -4.67 -5.25 14.56
CA SER A 121 -5.76 -6.23 14.64
C SER A 121 -6.45 -6.11 16.00
N PRO A 122 -7.80 -6.14 16.03
CA PRO A 122 -8.51 -6.34 17.28
C PRO A 122 -7.95 -7.62 17.85
N ALA A 123 -7.23 -7.53 18.97
CA ALA A 123 -6.63 -8.71 19.56
C ALA A 123 -7.73 -9.75 19.75
N GLU A 124 -7.49 -10.99 19.32
CA GLU A 124 -7.99 -12.08 20.15
C GLU A 124 -7.34 -11.87 21.52
N LYS A 125 -8.09 -11.21 22.41
CA LYS A 125 -7.70 -10.69 23.74
C LYS A 125 -6.51 -11.45 24.37
N GLY A 126 -5.29 -11.01 24.10
CA GLY A 126 -4.09 -11.74 24.49
C GLY A 126 -2.95 -10.82 24.90
N LYS A 127 -2.46 -10.99 26.13
CA LYS A 127 -1.37 -10.20 26.76
C LYS A 127 -0.11 -10.04 25.90
N ARG A 128 0.14 -10.96 24.96
CA ARG A 128 1.29 -10.94 24.04
C ARG A 128 1.15 -9.87 22.95
N VAL A 129 -0.07 -9.62 22.45
CA VAL A 129 -0.36 -8.57 21.46
C VAL A 129 -0.28 -7.20 22.13
N GLU A 130 -0.82 -7.06 23.35
CA GLU A 130 -0.69 -5.83 24.15
C GLU A 130 0.78 -5.47 24.43
N GLN A 131 1.60 -6.48 24.78
CA GLN A 131 3.03 -6.25 24.99
C GLN A 131 3.76 -5.91 23.68
N MET A 132 3.36 -6.50 22.55
CA MET A 132 3.93 -6.16 21.23
C MET A 132 3.57 -4.73 20.83
N ILE A 133 2.30 -4.31 21.00
CA ILE A 133 1.83 -2.95 20.75
C ILE A 133 2.60 -1.98 21.64
N LYS A 134 2.69 -2.23 22.96
CA LYS A 134 3.48 -1.39 23.87
C LYS A 134 4.96 -1.30 23.49
N ASN A 135 5.55 -2.39 23.01
CA ASN A 135 6.96 -2.39 22.57
C ASN A 135 7.14 -1.63 21.24
N ILE A 136 6.18 -1.70 20.32
CA ILE A 136 6.17 -0.93 19.07
C ILE A 136 5.96 0.56 19.38
N GLU A 137 4.96 0.90 20.19
CA GLU A 137 4.71 2.27 20.67
C GLU A 137 5.91 2.85 21.42
N ALA A 138 6.56 2.06 22.28
CA ALA A 138 7.76 2.50 23.00
C ALA A 138 8.94 2.69 22.04
N LYS A 139 9.16 1.81 21.07
CA LYS A 139 10.20 1.99 20.03
C LYS A 139 9.95 3.25 19.19
N ILE A 140 8.70 3.47 18.78
CA ILE A 140 8.27 4.66 18.03
C ILE A 140 8.48 5.93 18.87
N LYS A 141 8.12 5.92 20.16
CA LYS A 141 8.30 7.06 21.08
C LYS A 141 9.77 7.34 21.43
N ILE A 142 10.64 6.32 21.47
CA ILE A 142 12.02 6.44 21.96
C ILE A 142 13.01 6.82 20.85
N GLN A 143 12.79 6.43 19.58
CA GLN A 143 13.86 6.54 18.57
C GLN A 143 13.69 7.57 17.45
N GLU A 144 12.50 8.03 17.07
CA GLU A 144 12.39 8.87 15.86
C GLU A 144 11.42 10.05 16.06
N LYS A 145 11.96 11.28 16.16
CA LYS A 145 11.18 12.50 15.91
C LYS A 145 10.51 12.33 14.53
N GLY A 146 9.19 12.19 14.48
CA GLY A 146 8.42 12.17 13.22
C GLY A 146 7.80 10.84 12.78
N HIS A 147 7.92 9.76 13.55
CA HIS A 147 7.14 8.55 13.30
C HIS A 147 5.76 8.63 13.98
N TYR A 148 4.72 8.80 13.16
CA TYR A 148 3.32 8.81 13.59
C TYR A 148 2.58 7.62 12.96
N VAL A 149 1.81 6.89 13.77
CA VAL A 149 0.90 5.85 13.29
C VAL A 149 -0.52 6.29 13.65
N PRO A 150 -1.40 6.49 12.66
CA PRO A 150 -2.80 6.85 12.96
C PRO A 150 -3.53 5.70 13.63
N GLU A 151 -4.48 6.01 14.52
CA GLU A 151 -5.36 5.00 15.15
C GLU A 151 -6.26 4.31 14.11
N VAL A 152 -6.67 5.06 13.08
CA VAL A 152 -7.47 4.57 11.94
C VAL A 152 -6.65 4.68 10.66
N LEU A 153 -6.42 3.54 10.03
CA LEU A 153 -5.75 3.42 8.73
C LEU A 153 -6.76 3.60 7.60
N GLY A 154 -6.33 4.17 6.48
CA GLY A 154 -7.24 4.52 5.39
C GLY A 154 -8.22 5.65 5.76
N GLY A 155 -7.87 6.48 6.76
CA GLY A 155 -8.73 7.55 7.27
C GLY A 155 -8.83 8.78 6.35
N ILE A 156 -8.01 8.85 5.30
CA ILE A 156 -8.09 9.87 4.25
C ILE A 156 -8.64 9.26 2.96
N GLU A 157 -9.09 10.10 2.03
CA GLU A 157 -9.51 9.64 0.70
C GLU A 157 -8.34 9.01 -0.04
N ALA A 158 -8.32 7.67 -0.07
CA ALA A 158 -7.29 6.91 -0.75
C ALA A 158 -7.92 5.70 -1.45
N TYR A 159 -7.32 5.32 -2.57
CA TYR A 159 -7.87 4.32 -3.47
C TYR A 159 -6.83 3.24 -3.77
N GLN A 160 -7.31 2.05 -4.11
CA GLN A 160 -6.48 0.92 -4.48
C GLN A 160 -7.06 0.12 -5.64
N PHE A 161 -6.16 -0.59 -6.29
CA PHE A 161 -6.49 -1.68 -7.19
C PHE A 161 -6.40 -3.02 -6.45
N TRP A 162 -7.33 -3.91 -6.77
CA TRP A 162 -7.12 -5.35 -6.67
C TRP A 162 -6.98 -5.93 -8.07
N ILE A 163 -5.80 -6.46 -8.37
CA ILE A 163 -5.45 -7.03 -9.68
C ILE A 163 -5.16 -8.51 -9.45
N PRO A 164 -6.11 -9.41 -9.71
CA PRO A 164 -5.89 -10.83 -9.51
C PRO A 164 -4.91 -11.38 -10.55
N ASN A 165 -4.21 -12.45 -10.17
CA ASN A 165 -3.43 -13.29 -11.08
C ASN A 165 -2.25 -12.62 -11.81
N LEU A 166 -1.78 -11.45 -11.37
CA LEU A 166 -0.54 -10.86 -11.89
C LEU A 166 0.63 -11.83 -11.73
N LYS A 167 1.47 -11.90 -12.77
CA LYS A 167 2.69 -12.69 -12.84
C LYS A 167 3.90 -11.80 -13.06
N LYS A 168 5.09 -12.31 -12.71
CA LYS A 168 6.37 -11.61 -12.91
C LYS A 168 6.58 -11.15 -14.37
N GLU A 169 6.08 -11.91 -15.34
CA GLU A 169 6.13 -11.58 -16.78
C GLU A 169 5.24 -10.40 -17.19
N ASP A 170 4.25 -10.04 -16.37
CA ASP A 170 3.39 -8.87 -16.59
C ASP A 170 4.06 -7.56 -16.14
N LEU A 171 5.29 -7.64 -15.60
CA LEU A 171 6.01 -6.53 -14.99
C LEU A 171 7.23 -6.15 -15.84
N ARG A 172 7.37 -4.86 -16.16
CA ARG A 172 8.55 -4.34 -16.89
C ARG A 172 9.70 -4.01 -15.96
N THR A 173 9.39 -3.38 -14.83
CA THR A 173 10.35 -2.92 -13.83
C THR A 173 9.92 -3.42 -12.47
N CYS A 174 10.89 -3.66 -11.60
CA CYS A 174 10.68 -3.98 -10.19
C CYS A 174 11.81 -3.31 -9.42
N SER A 175 11.55 -2.11 -8.89
CA SER A 175 12.49 -1.42 -8.00
C SER A 175 12.07 -1.64 -6.56
N THR A 176 13.04 -1.92 -5.69
CA THR A 176 12.85 -2.01 -4.24
C THR A 176 13.75 -0.99 -3.58
N ILE A 177 13.16 -0.07 -2.83
CA ILE A 177 13.86 1.03 -2.17
C ILE A 177 13.47 1.02 -0.70
N PRO A 178 14.42 0.99 0.25
CA PRO A 178 14.10 1.11 1.66
C PRO A 178 13.33 2.40 1.93
N THR A 179 12.25 2.35 2.72
CA THR A 179 11.40 3.54 2.96
C THR A 179 12.08 4.64 3.75
N LYS A 180 13.21 4.33 4.40
CA LYS A 180 14.08 5.29 5.08
C LYS A 180 15.08 5.98 4.14
N ASP A 181 15.23 5.52 2.90
CA ASP A 181 16.10 6.14 1.90
C ASP A 181 15.36 7.25 1.15
N ASN A 182 15.24 8.42 1.80
CA ASN A 182 14.53 9.57 1.23
C ASN A 182 15.09 10.00 -0.13
N LYS A 183 16.42 9.92 -0.33
CA LYS A 183 17.05 10.31 -1.59
C LYS A 183 16.73 9.31 -2.70
N GLY A 184 16.83 8.01 -2.41
CA GLY A 184 16.43 6.95 -3.33
C GLY A 184 14.96 7.06 -3.74
N LEU A 185 14.08 7.32 -2.79
CA LEU A 185 12.66 7.56 -3.04
C LEU A 185 12.44 8.78 -3.94
N ALA A 186 13.08 9.91 -3.66
CA ALA A 186 12.95 11.12 -4.48
C ALA A 186 13.39 10.90 -5.93
N VAL A 187 14.50 10.19 -6.14
CA VAL A 187 14.97 9.82 -7.49
C VAL A 187 13.97 8.91 -8.21
N ALA A 188 13.49 7.86 -7.54
CA ALA A 188 12.54 6.92 -8.14
C ALA A 188 11.21 7.58 -8.51
N LEU A 189 10.75 8.54 -7.69
CA LEU A 189 9.54 9.31 -7.94
C LEU A 189 9.75 10.48 -8.94
N GLY A 190 10.97 10.67 -9.45
CA GLY A 190 11.30 11.72 -10.43
C GLY A 190 11.25 13.14 -9.85
N LEU A 191 11.61 13.29 -8.58
CA LEU A 191 11.59 14.56 -7.83
C LEU A 191 12.99 15.13 -7.58
N ALA A 192 14.03 14.37 -7.88
CA ALA A 192 15.44 14.73 -7.70
C ALA A 192 16.24 14.59 -9.00
#